data_AF-A0A846LFM7-F1
#
_entry.id   AF-A0A846LFM7-F1
#
_cell.length_a   1.000
_cell.length_b   1.000
_cell.length_c   1.000
_cell.angle_alpha   90.00
_cell.angle_beta   90.00
_cell.angle_gamma   90.00
#
_symmetry.space_group_name_H-M   'P 1'
#
loop_
_entity.id
_entity.type
_entity.pdbx_description
1 polymer ?
#
loop_
_entity_poly.entity_id
_entity_poly.type
_entity_poly.pdbx_seq_one_letter_code
_entity_poly.pdbx_strand_id
1 'polypeptide(L)'
;MSCSELRRPLRTLVAGAALALVAGTTACGTGAAAESVSAAADGTAADATTRRLAEVEFVRQCEIDSMSFAEEAGITADLDDRLAAAGFTHQQWKEWHDALADSPALVDQFAEISAVGCPAG
;
A
#
# COMPACT_ATOMS: atom_id res chain seq x y z
N MET A 1 22.26 43.81 -8.24
CA MET A 1 22.42 43.78 -6.77
C MET A 1 21.58 42.63 -6.26
N SER A 2 22.24 41.62 -5.66
CA SER A 2 21.61 40.46 -5.00
C SER A 2 21.08 40.82 -3.62
N CYS A 3 20.01 40.14 -3.22
CA CYS A 3 19.72 39.62 -1.87
C CYS A 3 18.73 38.46 -2.12
N SER A 4 19.07 37.19 -1.88
CA SER A 4 19.01 36.51 -0.57
C SER A 4 17.64 36.73 0.10
N GLU A 5 16.89 35.76 0.62
CA GLU A 5 17.00 34.33 0.86
C GLU A 5 15.72 34.01 1.69
N LEU A 6 15.48 32.72 1.92
CA LEU A 6 14.94 32.20 3.19
C LEU A 6 13.43 32.28 3.50
N ARG A 7 12.95 31.05 3.80
CA ARG A 7 12.02 30.67 4.89
C ARG A 7 10.54 30.62 4.56
N ARG A 8 10.12 29.39 4.22
CA ARG A 8 8.89 28.79 4.76
C ARG A 8 8.87 28.95 6.28
N PRO A 9 7.71 29.30 6.86
CA PRO A 9 7.14 28.38 7.84
C PRO A 9 5.61 28.27 7.80
N LEU A 10 5.17 27.13 8.33
CA LEU A 10 3.94 26.89 9.09
C LEU A 10 2.56 26.92 8.41
N ARG A 11 1.99 25.70 8.33
CA ARG A 11 0.62 25.27 8.72
C ARG A 11 -0.14 26.37 9.50
N THR A 12 -1.42 26.69 9.26
CA THR A 12 -2.60 25.81 9.39
C THR A 12 -3.87 26.61 8.98
N LEU A 13 -4.97 25.89 8.67
CA LEU A 13 -6.40 26.27 8.76
C LEU A 13 -7.11 26.80 7.49
N VAL A 14 -7.81 25.85 6.85
CA VAL A 14 -9.27 25.85 6.56
C VAL A 14 -9.96 27.20 6.42
N ALA A 15 -10.41 27.53 5.21
CA ALA A 15 -11.71 28.15 4.95
C ALA A 15 -11.99 28.14 3.44
N GLY A 16 -13.20 27.73 3.06
CA GLY A 16 -13.60 27.50 1.68
C GLY A 16 -13.67 28.76 0.81
N ALA A 17 -13.52 28.54 -0.49
CA ALA A 17 -13.92 29.47 -1.52
C ALA A 17 -14.61 28.68 -2.62
N ALA A 18 -15.94 28.68 -2.56
CA ALA A 18 -16.80 28.38 -3.69
C ALA A 18 -16.63 29.48 -4.75
N LEU A 19 -16.49 29.08 -6.01
CA LEU A 19 -16.79 29.86 -7.22
C LEU A 19 -16.82 28.84 -8.38
N ALA A 20 -17.98 28.28 -8.68
CA ALA A 20 -18.92 28.82 -9.66
C ALA A 20 -18.33 28.81 -11.09
N LEU A 21 -18.61 27.72 -11.81
CA LEU A 21 -18.64 27.72 -13.28
C LEU A 21 -20.03 27.23 -13.71
N VAL A 22 -20.83 28.21 -14.09
CA VAL A 22 -22.16 28.09 -14.67
C VAL A 22 -22.01 27.79 -16.16
N ALA A 23 -22.66 26.74 -16.67
CA ALA A 23 -23.31 26.72 -17.99
C ALA A 23 -23.92 25.33 -18.26
N GLY A 24 -25.25 25.25 -18.45
CA GLY A 24 -25.89 24.02 -18.88
C GLY A 24 -27.42 24.01 -18.77
N THR A 25 -28.06 24.83 -19.60
CA THR A 25 -29.44 24.73 -20.13
C THR A 25 -30.35 23.56 -19.69
N THR A 26 -31.46 23.93 -19.06
CA THR A 26 -32.82 23.35 -19.17
C THR A 26 -32.99 22.01 -19.91
N ALA A 27 -33.23 20.94 -19.13
CA ALA A 27 -34.13 19.86 -19.52
C ALA A 27 -34.75 19.25 -18.25
N CYS A 28 -36.05 19.47 -18.08
CA CYS A 28 -36.89 18.73 -17.15
C CYS A 28 -36.93 17.28 -17.64
N GLY A 29 -36.24 16.39 -16.93
CA GLY A 29 -36.08 14.99 -17.29
C GLY A 29 -35.76 14.18 -16.05
N THR A 30 -36.80 13.55 -15.52
CA THR A 30 -36.82 12.53 -14.49
C THR A 30 -35.64 11.56 -14.58
N GLY A 31 -34.99 11.26 -13.45
CA GLY A 31 -34.35 9.96 -13.27
C GLY A 31 -32.95 9.98 -12.66
N ALA A 32 -32.89 9.50 -11.42
CA ALA A 32 -31.75 8.84 -10.80
C ALA A 32 -30.45 9.66 -10.68
N ALA A 33 -30.30 10.26 -9.49
CA ALA A 33 -29.02 10.20 -8.80
C ALA A 33 -28.69 8.70 -8.61
N ALA A 34 -27.97 8.11 -9.56
CA ALA A 34 -27.28 6.86 -9.33
C ALA A 34 -26.09 7.24 -8.46
N GLU A 35 -26.23 6.97 -7.17
CA GLU A 35 -25.12 6.93 -6.23
C GLU A 35 -23.97 6.17 -6.90
N SER A 36 -22.77 6.75 -6.85
CA SER A 36 -21.57 6.02 -7.21
C SER A 36 -21.50 4.84 -6.26
N VAL A 37 -21.95 3.68 -6.72
CA VAL A 37 -21.63 2.42 -6.09
C VAL A 37 -20.13 2.31 -6.27
N SER A 38 -19.40 2.78 -5.27
CA SER A 38 -18.04 2.33 -5.03
C SER A 38 -18.21 0.84 -4.78
N ALA A 39 -18.13 0.06 -5.86
CA ALA A 39 -18.01 -1.38 -5.74
C ALA A 39 -16.81 -1.58 -4.83
N ALA A 40 -17.07 -2.05 -3.60
CA ALA A 40 -15.99 -2.48 -2.73
C ALA A 40 -15.20 -3.46 -3.58
N ALA A 41 -13.92 -3.16 -3.82
CA ALA A 41 -13.05 -4.10 -4.50
C ALA A 41 -13.17 -5.42 -3.72
N ASP A 42 -13.58 -6.49 -4.40
CA ASP A 42 -13.42 -7.86 -3.92
C ASP A 42 -11.90 -8.16 -3.89
N GLY A 43 -11.19 -7.45 -3.02
CA GLY A 43 -9.78 -7.66 -2.75
C GLY A 43 -9.61 -9.00 -2.05
N THR A 44 -8.48 -9.67 -2.30
CA THR A 44 -8.12 -10.93 -1.63
C THR A 44 -8.36 -10.82 -0.13
N ALA A 45 -9.16 -11.73 0.42
CA ALA A 45 -9.48 -11.74 1.84
C ALA A 45 -8.22 -12.03 2.68
N ALA A 46 -8.12 -11.36 3.82
CA ALA A 46 -7.10 -11.65 4.82
C ALA A 46 -7.49 -12.91 5.62
N ASP A 47 -6.62 -13.91 5.61
CA ASP A 47 -6.79 -15.21 6.25
C ASP A 47 -5.49 -15.70 6.91
N ALA A 48 -5.48 -16.94 7.40
CA ALA A 48 -4.33 -17.52 8.06
C ALA A 48 -3.14 -17.79 7.11
N THR A 49 -3.40 -18.03 5.83
CA THR A 49 -2.36 -18.30 4.82
C THR A 49 -1.65 -17.00 4.47
N THR A 50 -2.43 -15.97 4.14
CA THR A 50 -1.93 -14.62 3.86
C THR A 50 -1.22 -14.01 5.06
N ARG A 51 -1.69 -14.30 6.29
CA ARG A 51 -0.98 -13.91 7.52
C ARG A 51 0.43 -14.48 7.59
N ARG A 52 0.61 -15.77 7.26
CA ARG A 52 1.93 -16.41 7.26
C ARG A 52 2.84 -15.87 6.14
N LEU A 53 2.31 -15.59 4.96
CA LEU A 53 3.07 -14.92 3.89
C LEU A 53 3.52 -13.52 4.32
N ALA A 54 2.63 -12.77 4.95
CA ALA A 54 2.90 -11.45 5.50
C ALA A 54 3.97 -11.48 6.61
N GLU A 55 3.96 -12.49 7.49
CA GLU A 55 5.01 -12.69 8.50
C GLU A 55 6.39 -12.95 7.86
N VAL A 56 6.45 -13.78 6.81
CA VAL A 56 7.71 -14.03 6.08
C VAL A 56 8.24 -12.76 5.42
N GLU A 57 7.36 -12.02 4.73
CA GLU A 57 7.76 -10.76 4.10
C GLU A 57 8.20 -9.72 5.13
N PHE A 58 7.53 -9.64 6.28
CA PHE A 58 7.91 -8.71 7.34
C PHE A 58 9.32 -8.98 7.87
N VAL A 59 9.63 -10.24 8.19
CA VAL A 59 10.98 -10.63 8.64
C VAL A 59 12.02 -10.30 7.57
N ARG A 60 11.71 -10.58 6.29
CA ARG A 60 12.60 -10.23 5.17
C ARG A 60 12.86 -8.72 5.10
N GLN A 61 11.83 -7.88 5.20
CA GLN A 61 11.96 -6.42 5.18
C GLN A 61 12.82 -5.89 6.33
N CYS A 62 12.81 -6.56 7.48
CA CYS A 62 13.67 -6.20 8.61
C CYS A 62 15.15 -6.51 8.39
N GLU A 63 15.46 -7.52 7.57
CA GLU A 63 16.84 -7.99 7.38
C GLU A 63 17.47 -7.46 6.10
N ILE A 64 16.66 -7.16 5.07
CA ILE A 64 17.15 -6.87 3.71
C ILE A 64 18.17 -5.72 3.66
N ASP A 65 17.99 -4.67 4.48
CA ASP A 65 18.91 -3.53 4.56
C ASP A 65 20.29 -3.89 5.16
N SER A 66 20.37 -4.99 5.91
CA SER A 66 21.62 -5.51 6.49
C SER A 66 22.30 -6.55 5.58
N MET A 67 21.61 -6.99 4.53
CA MET A 67 22.12 -7.98 3.58
C MET A 67 22.84 -7.32 2.42
N SER A 68 23.88 -8.01 1.90
CA SER A 68 24.60 -7.58 0.70
C SER A 68 24.55 -8.69 -0.33
N PHE A 69 23.97 -8.40 -1.49
CA PHE A 69 23.91 -9.32 -2.62
C PHE A 69 24.89 -8.89 -3.70
N ALA A 70 25.68 -9.83 -4.22
CA ALA A 70 26.62 -9.56 -5.30
C ALA A 70 25.90 -9.29 -6.64
N GLU A 71 24.73 -9.89 -6.82
CA GLU A 71 23.90 -9.84 -8.03
C GLU A 71 22.42 -9.83 -7.64
N GLU A 72 21.56 -9.25 -8.48
CA GLU A 72 20.11 -9.19 -8.25
C GLU A 72 19.49 -10.58 -8.05
N ALA A 73 20.01 -11.60 -8.74
CA ALA A 73 19.57 -12.99 -8.58
C ALA A 73 19.72 -13.51 -7.14
N GLY A 74 20.65 -12.95 -6.35
CA GLY A 74 20.81 -13.28 -4.94
C GLY A 74 19.62 -12.82 -4.09
N ILE A 75 18.97 -11.71 -4.45
CA ILE A 75 17.78 -11.18 -3.74
C ILE A 75 16.60 -12.14 -3.94
N THR A 76 16.42 -12.63 -5.18
CA THR A 76 15.37 -13.60 -5.50
C THR A 76 15.63 -14.94 -4.81
N ALA A 77 16.88 -15.42 -4.81
CA ALA A 77 17.24 -16.67 -4.15
C ALA A 77 16.98 -16.61 -2.63
N ASP A 78 17.34 -15.51 -1.96
CA ASP A 78 17.03 -15.32 -0.53
C ASP A 78 15.52 -15.34 -0.26
N LEU A 79 14.73 -14.64 -1.09
CA LEU A 79 13.28 -14.67 -0.97
C LEU A 79 12.72 -16.09 -1.17
N ASP A 80 13.19 -16.81 -2.18
CA ASP A 80 12.76 -18.17 -2.48
C ASP A 80 13.08 -19.13 -1.33
N ASP A 81 14.28 -19.02 -0.75
CA ASP A 81 14.70 -19.85 0.40
C ASP A 81 13.81 -19.60 1.63
N ARG A 82 13.49 -18.33 1.93
CA ARG A 82 12.59 -17.96 3.04
C ARG A 82 11.17 -18.46 2.82
N LEU A 83 10.65 -18.33 1.61
CA LEU A 83 9.33 -18.83 1.25
C LEU A 83 9.27 -20.35 1.33
N ALA A 84 10.28 -21.05 0.79
CA ALA A 84 10.37 -22.50 0.84
C ALA A 84 10.44 -23.02 2.28
N ALA A 85 11.20 -22.37 3.16
CA ALA A 85 11.26 -22.70 4.58
C ALA A 85 9.89 -22.55 5.29
N ALA A 86 9.06 -21.62 4.83
CA ALA A 86 7.69 -21.43 5.31
C ALA A 86 6.64 -22.30 4.59
N GLY A 87 7.04 -23.09 3.58
CA GLY A 87 6.15 -23.94 2.80
C GLY A 87 5.39 -23.22 1.69
N PHE A 88 5.87 -22.06 1.25
CA PHE A 88 5.32 -21.27 0.15
C PHE A 88 6.20 -21.29 -1.08
N THR A 89 5.58 -21.06 -2.24
CA THR A 89 6.27 -20.83 -3.51
C THR A 89 6.41 -19.33 -3.79
N HIS A 90 7.38 -18.97 -4.63
CA HIS A 90 7.51 -17.60 -5.14
C HIS A 90 6.21 -17.08 -5.77
N GLN A 91 5.52 -17.93 -6.54
CA GLN A 91 4.27 -17.57 -7.20
C GLN A 91 3.17 -17.18 -6.19
N GLN A 92 3.03 -17.94 -5.10
CA GLN A 92 2.05 -17.62 -4.05
C GLN A 92 2.38 -16.30 -3.34
N TRP A 93 3.67 -16.06 -3.06
CA TRP A 93 4.10 -14.78 -2.50
C TRP A 93 3.82 -13.63 -3.47
N LYS A 94 4.12 -13.80 -4.76
CA LYS A 94 3.91 -12.77 -5.76
C LYS A 94 2.43 -12.43 -5.90
N GLU A 95 1.56 -13.43 -5.97
CA GLU A 95 0.11 -13.23 -6.03
C GLU A 95 -0.41 -12.48 -4.80
N TRP A 96 0.08 -12.84 -3.61
CA TRP A 96 -0.25 -12.11 -2.38
C TRP A 96 0.29 -10.67 -2.39
N HIS A 97 1.55 -10.48 -2.80
CA HIS A 97 2.21 -9.18 -2.83
C HIS A 97 1.54 -8.24 -3.85
N ASP A 98 1.20 -8.74 -5.04
CA ASP A 98 0.47 -8.00 -6.06
C ASP A 98 -0.95 -7.63 -5.55
N ALA A 99 -1.61 -8.53 -4.81
CA ALA A 99 -2.93 -8.26 -4.22
C ALA A 99 -2.94 -7.18 -3.13
N LEU A 100 -1.79 -6.81 -2.55
CA LEU A 100 -1.70 -5.68 -1.61
C LEU A 100 -2.14 -4.36 -2.23
N ALA A 101 -2.01 -4.19 -3.55
CA ALA A 101 -2.38 -2.97 -4.25
C ALA A 101 -3.89 -2.67 -4.15
N ASP A 102 -4.71 -3.72 -4.17
CA ASP A 102 -6.18 -3.61 -4.31
C ASP A 102 -6.94 -4.22 -3.12
N SER A 103 -6.25 -4.76 -2.10
CA SER A 103 -6.86 -5.34 -0.90
C SER A 103 -6.49 -4.57 0.38
N PRO A 104 -7.35 -3.64 0.84
CA PRO A 104 -7.19 -2.97 2.13
C PRO A 104 -7.07 -3.95 3.30
N ALA A 105 -7.76 -5.10 3.24
CA ALA A 105 -7.70 -6.11 4.28
C ALA A 105 -6.30 -6.73 4.42
N LEU A 106 -5.59 -6.98 3.30
CA LEU A 106 -4.22 -7.46 3.35
C LEU A 106 -3.25 -6.38 3.85
N VAL A 107 -3.47 -5.12 3.46
CA VAL A 107 -2.68 -3.98 3.96
C VAL A 107 -2.86 -3.83 5.48
N ASP A 108 -4.09 -3.87 5.99
CA ASP A 108 -4.37 -3.80 7.43
C ASP A 108 -3.72 -4.97 8.18
N GLN A 109 -3.79 -6.19 7.64
CA GLN A 109 -3.14 -7.36 8.22
C GLN A 109 -1.61 -7.19 8.28
N PHE A 110 -0.98 -6.73 7.20
CA PHE A 110 0.46 -6.50 7.16
C PHE A 110 0.90 -5.35 8.09
N ALA A 111 0.07 -4.31 8.22
CA ALA A 111 0.28 -3.23 9.19
C ALA A 111 0.20 -3.75 10.65
N GLU A 112 -0.75 -4.62 10.97
CA GLU A 112 -0.86 -5.26 12.29
C GLU A 112 0.41 -6.07 12.64
N ILE A 113 0.89 -6.88 11.69
CA ILE A 113 2.10 -7.69 11.86
C ILE A 113 3.32 -6.80 12.06
N SER A 114 3.48 -5.77 11.22
CA SER A 114 4.66 -4.90 11.26
C SER A 114 4.68 -3.92 12.44
N ALA A 115 3.54 -3.69 13.10
CA ALA A 115 3.44 -2.83 14.27
C ALA A 115 4.31 -3.28 15.46
N VAL A 116 4.70 -4.56 15.51
CA VAL A 116 5.62 -5.08 16.54
C VAL A 116 7.05 -4.56 16.38
N GLY A 117 7.39 -4.03 15.19
CA GLY A 117 8.74 -3.59 14.84
C GLY A 117 9.69 -4.74 14.55
N CYS A 118 10.84 -4.41 13.97
CA CYS A 118 11.85 -5.41 13.65
C CYS A 118 12.44 -6.03 14.93
N PRO A 119 12.60 -7.36 14.99
CA PRO A 119 13.26 -7.99 16.12
C PRO A 119 14.70 -7.47 16.26
N ALA A 120 15.18 -7.34 17.49
CA ALA A 120 16.59 -7.05 17.71
C ALA A 120 17.40 -8.25 17.20
N GLY A 121 18.19 -8.02 16.15
CA GLY A 121 19.08 -9.02 15.54
C GLY A 121 20.18 -9.51 16.47
#